data_AF-A0A238WIA5-F1
#
_entry.id   AF-A0A238WIA5-F1
#
_cell.length_a   1.000
_cell.length_b   1.000
_cell.length_c   1.000
_cell.angle_alpha   90.00
_cell.angle_beta   90.00
_cell.angle_gamma   90.00
#
_symmetry.space_group_name_H-M   'P 1'
#
loop_
_entity.id
_entity.type
_entity.pdbx_description
1 polymer ?
#
loop_
_entity_poly.entity_id
_entity_poly.type
_entity_poly.pdbx_seq_one_letter_code
_entity_poly.pdbx_strand_id
1 'polypeptide(L)'
;MKKILFLLTASVAIMSCSKVKDGEYLITGTAKGIENGKTIILQGQDPTTKMTVALDTVKVENGKFEIKGKVTEPAFHALIVQGSPAPLPFILETGEITIAIDKDSIHKSKISGTYNNDEYVKFNDDLNKTQKSLVDFQKKNTQKMQAAQQAQDTATINGLMKQYMEIQTEVQANSKKKYITYAETHPKSFISALIIQSMTADPSADIKKTETLYNALDESVKNTTPGKDIKTKIGQAKMPAVGASAPPVGSAK
;
A
#
# COMPACT_ATOMS: atom_id res chain seq x y z
N MET A 1 -6.19 51.35 33.41
CA MET A 1 -6.61 50.13 34.13
C MET A 1 -6.91 49.04 33.10
N LYS A 2 -6.09 47.99 33.07
CA LYS A 2 -6.08 46.92 32.06
C LYS A 2 -7.27 45.98 32.29
N LYS A 3 -8.13 45.77 31.29
CA LYS A 3 -9.10 44.67 31.26
C LYS A 3 -8.61 43.64 30.25
N ILE A 4 -7.95 42.60 30.74
CA ILE A 4 -7.58 41.41 29.97
C ILE A 4 -8.78 40.47 30.01
N LEU A 5 -9.40 40.28 28.85
CA LEU A 5 -10.46 39.30 28.65
C LEU A 5 -9.79 37.95 28.32
N PHE A 6 -9.76 37.05 29.30
CA PHE A 6 -9.29 35.67 29.11
C PHE A 6 -10.35 34.90 28.33
N LEU A 7 -10.11 34.66 27.03
CA LEU A 7 -10.86 33.70 26.23
C LEU A 7 -10.33 32.29 26.53
N LEU A 8 -11.02 31.56 27.41
CA LEU A 8 -10.82 30.12 27.57
C LEU A 8 -11.38 29.41 26.33
N THR A 9 -10.51 29.07 25.38
CA THR A 9 -10.82 28.08 24.34
C THR A 9 -10.81 26.71 25.00
N ALA A 10 -11.98 26.20 25.36
CA ALA A 10 -12.17 24.81 25.76
C ALA A 10 -12.00 23.92 24.52
N SER A 11 -10.79 23.40 24.33
CA SER A 11 -10.51 22.31 23.39
C SER A 11 -11.18 21.04 23.90
N VAL A 12 -12.43 20.80 23.51
CA VAL A 12 -13.09 19.51 23.75
C VAL A 12 -12.36 18.48 22.90
N ALA A 13 -11.42 17.77 23.52
CA ALA A 13 -10.85 16.57 22.95
C ALA A 13 -11.97 15.53 22.88
N ILE A 14 -12.53 15.32 21.69
CA ILE A 14 -13.37 14.16 21.40
C ILE A 14 -12.45 12.96 21.49
N MET A 15 -12.27 12.41 22.70
CA MET A 15 -11.69 11.08 22.84
C MET A 15 -12.71 10.13 22.22
N SER A 16 -12.50 9.78 20.96
CA SER A 16 -13.21 8.68 20.32
C SER A 16 -12.94 7.43 21.17
N CYS A 17 -13.93 7.01 21.97
CA CYS A 17 -13.87 5.72 22.65
C CYS A 17 -13.82 4.65 21.56
N SER A 18 -12.63 4.10 21.33
CA SER A 18 -12.45 2.92 20.48
C SER A 18 -13.32 1.80 21.03
N LYS A 19 -14.17 1.20 20.18
CA LYS A 19 -14.97 0.02 20.53
C LYS A 19 -14.15 -1.27 20.56
N VAL A 20 -12.88 -1.20 20.18
CA VAL A 20 -11.97 -2.36 20.11
C VAL A 20 -10.77 -2.16 21.02
N LYS A 21 -10.30 -3.25 21.63
CA LYS A 21 -9.08 -3.28 22.44
C LYS A 21 -7.85 -3.35 21.53
N ASP A 22 -6.68 -3.14 22.13
CA ASP A 22 -5.43 -3.37 21.42
C ASP A 22 -5.33 -4.83 20.93
N GLY A 23 -4.91 -5.00 19.68
CA GLY A 23 -4.89 -6.29 18.98
C GLY A 23 -6.24 -6.79 18.47
N GLU A 24 -7.33 -6.02 18.60
CA GLU A 24 -8.65 -6.33 18.05
C GLU A 24 -9.01 -5.41 16.88
N TYR A 25 -9.73 -5.96 15.91
CA TYR A 25 -10.27 -5.18 14.80
C TYR A 25 -11.79 -5.37 14.66
N LEU A 26 -12.43 -4.32 14.16
CA LEU A 26 -13.83 -4.31 13.75
C LEU A 26 -13.93 -3.71 12.35
N ILE A 27 -14.26 -4.54 11.36
CA ILE A 27 -14.59 -4.07 10.01
C ILE A 27 -16.10 -3.88 9.95
N THR A 28 -16.54 -2.63 9.72
CA THR A 28 -17.94 -2.32 9.43
C THR A 28 -18.11 -1.94 7.97
N GLY A 29 -19.03 -2.62 7.31
CA GLY A 29 -19.22 -2.54 5.88
C GLY A 29 -20.58 -1.99 5.48
N THR A 30 -20.61 -1.06 4.52
CA THR A 30 -21.83 -0.74 3.78
C THR A 30 -21.74 -1.29 2.36
N ALA A 31 -22.72 -2.07 1.97
CA ALA A 31 -22.79 -2.80 0.69
C ALA A 31 -24.08 -2.42 -0.05
N LYS A 32 -24.30 -1.12 -0.26
CA LYS A 32 -25.55 -0.60 -0.83
C LYS A 32 -25.78 -1.16 -2.24
N GLY A 33 -26.93 -1.81 -2.43
CA GLY A 33 -27.31 -2.42 -3.71
C GLY A 33 -26.63 -3.76 -4.01
N ILE A 34 -25.88 -4.32 -3.06
CA ILE A 34 -25.53 -5.75 -3.06
C ILE A 34 -26.67 -6.51 -2.39
N GLU A 35 -27.10 -7.62 -3.01
CA GLU A 35 -28.21 -8.44 -2.53
C GLU A 35 -27.92 -9.06 -1.15
N ASN A 36 -28.96 -9.15 -0.32
CA ASN A 36 -28.86 -9.87 0.95
C ASN A 36 -28.48 -11.33 0.71
N GLY A 37 -27.64 -11.87 1.59
CA GLY A 37 -27.15 -13.24 1.52
C GLY A 37 -25.92 -13.44 0.62
N LYS A 38 -25.49 -12.43 -0.15
CA LYS A 38 -24.19 -12.48 -0.85
C LYS A 38 -23.04 -12.58 0.15
N THR A 39 -22.06 -13.40 -0.17
CA THR A 39 -20.89 -13.60 0.69
C THR A 39 -19.85 -12.50 0.48
N ILE A 40 -19.30 -12.01 1.59
CA ILE A 40 -18.05 -11.25 1.68
C ILE A 40 -17.00 -12.17 2.28
N ILE A 41 -15.86 -12.32 1.62
CA ILE A 41 -14.75 -13.16 2.07
C ILE A 41 -13.59 -12.24 2.45
N LEU A 42 -13.12 -12.35 3.69
CA LEU A 42 -11.85 -11.76 4.11
C LEU A 42 -10.72 -12.70 3.67
N GLN A 43 -9.82 -12.20 2.83
CA GLN A 43 -8.66 -12.92 2.35
C GLN A 43 -7.37 -12.34 2.94
N GLY A 44 -6.45 -13.23 3.27
CA GLY A 44 -5.07 -12.93 3.63
C GLY A 44 -4.09 -13.82 2.88
N GLN A 45 -2.85 -13.84 3.32
CA GLN A 45 -1.82 -14.76 2.83
C GLN A 45 -1.50 -15.81 3.87
N ASP A 46 -1.36 -17.06 3.42
CA ASP A 46 -0.83 -18.12 4.25
C ASP A 46 0.64 -17.82 4.59
N PRO A 47 1.04 -17.85 5.87
CA PRO A 47 2.37 -17.44 6.29
C PRO A 47 3.48 -18.33 5.73
N THR A 48 3.18 -19.60 5.40
CA THR A 48 4.14 -20.60 4.94
C THR A 48 4.24 -20.61 3.42
N THR A 49 3.12 -20.77 2.73
CA THR A 49 3.04 -20.94 1.27
C THR A 49 2.94 -19.61 0.52
N LYS A 50 2.63 -18.51 1.22
CA LYS A 50 2.35 -17.18 0.64
C LYS A 50 1.16 -17.14 -0.31
N MET A 51 0.40 -18.25 -0.40
CA MET A 51 -0.81 -18.34 -1.22
C MET A 51 -1.96 -17.59 -0.55
N THR A 52 -2.87 -17.06 -1.36
CA THR A 52 -4.09 -16.43 -0.85
C THR A 52 -4.99 -17.47 -0.18
N VAL A 53 -5.49 -17.16 1.02
CA VAL A 53 -6.40 -18.01 1.78
C VAL A 53 -7.58 -17.18 2.30
N ALA A 54 -8.75 -17.81 2.40
CA ALA A 54 -9.91 -17.25 3.07
C ALA A 54 -9.71 -17.35 4.58
N LEU A 55 -9.77 -16.21 5.28
CA LEU A 55 -9.63 -16.14 6.73
C LEU A 55 -10.99 -16.13 7.44
N ASP A 56 -11.97 -15.47 6.83
CA ASP A 56 -13.33 -15.38 7.37
C ASP A 56 -14.34 -15.13 6.23
N THR A 57 -15.62 -15.41 6.50
CA THR A 57 -16.72 -15.17 5.59
C THR A 57 -17.94 -14.65 6.32
N VAL A 58 -18.58 -13.62 5.78
CA VAL A 58 -19.84 -13.07 6.29
C VAL A 58 -20.83 -12.87 5.16
N LYS A 59 -22.11 -12.77 5.49
CA LYS A 59 -23.15 -12.45 4.52
C LYS A 59 -23.53 -10.98 4.61
N VAL A 60 -23.92 -10.40 3.48
CA VAL A 60 -24.55 -9.09 3.45
C VAL A 60 -25.96 -9.21 4.02
N GLU A 61 -26.27 -8.39 5.02
CA GLU A 61 -27.59 -8.30 5.62
C GLU A 61 -28.02 -6.83 5.69
N ASN A 62 -29.16 -6.52 5.08
CA ASN A 62 -29.72 -5.16 5.00
C ASN A 62 -28.70 -4.14 4.44
N GLY A 63 -27.94 -4.55 3.42
CA GLY A 63 -26.91 -3.74 2.79
C GLY A 63 -25.72 -3.43 3.69
N LYS A 64 -25.48 -4.23 4.74
CA LYS A 64 -24.36 -4.08 5.66
C LYS A 64 -23.67 -5.42 5.92
N PHE A 65 -22.45 -5.37 6.42
CA PHE A 65 -21.74 -6.54 6.95
C PHE A 65 -20.81 -6.10 8.08
N GLU A 66 -20.43 -7.05 8.93
CA GLU A 66 -19.50 -6.82 10.04
C GLU A 66 -18.56 -8.00 10.16
N ILE A 67 -17.26 -7.74 10.31
CA ILE A 67 -16.24 -8.77 10.58
C ILE A 67 -15.44 -8.33 11.80
N LYS A 68 -15.27 -9.23 12.76
CA LYS A 68 -14.53 -8.99 14.01
C LYS A 68 -13.45 -10.03 14.18
N GLY A 69 -12.30 -9.62 14.69
CA GLY A 69 -11.23 -10.57 14.94
C GLY A 69 -10.06 -9.94 15.66
N LYS A 70 -8.94 -10.66 15.63
CA LYS A 70 -7.69 -10.25 16.25
C LYS A 70 -6.60 -10.13 15.20
N VAL A 71 -5.67 -9.23 15.47
CA VAL A 71 -4.51 -8.98 14.61
C VAL A 71 -3.32 -8.62 15.50
N THR A 72 -2.13 -9.04 15.10
CA THR A 72 -0.90 -8.79 15.86
C THR A 72 -0.06 -7.66 15.28
N GLU A 73 -0.22 -7.36 13.99
CA GLU A 73 0.47 -6.31 13.26
C GLU A 73 -0.33 -5.91 12.01
N PRO A 74 -0.17 -4.68 11.48
CA PRO A 74 -0.80 -4.28 10.23
C PRO A 74 -0.31 -5.14 9.06
N ALA A 75 -1.23 -5.57 8.19
CA ALA A 75 -0.90 -6.31 6.96
C ALA A 75 -1.95 -6.10 5.87
N PHE A 76 -1.53 -6.14 4.61
CA PHE A 76 -2.45 -6.08 3.47
C PHE A 76 -3.33 -7.32 3.41
N HIS A 77 -4.63 -7.09 3.36
CA HIS A 77 -5.69 -8.08 3.18
C HIS A 77 -6.61 -7.62 2.05
N ALA A 78 -7.54 -8.48 1.65
CA ALA A 78 -8.54 -8.13 0.66
C ALA A 78 -9.93 -8.58 1.10
N LEU A 79 -10.95 -7.81 0.72
CA LEU A 79 -12.33 -8.30 0.69
C LEU A 79 -12.68 -8.77 -0.71
N ILE A 80 -13.19 -10.00 -0.83
CA ILE A 80 -13.84 -10.49 -2.05
C ILE A 80 -15.34 -10.44 -1.85
N VAL A 81 -16.01 -9.73 -2.76
CA VAL A 81 -17.47 -9.69 -2.82
C VAL A 81 -17.93 -10.73 -3.83
N GLN A 82 -18.84 -11.62 -3.44
CA GLN A 82 -19.40 -12.59 -4.36
C GLN A 82 -20.02 -11.91 -5.59
N GLY A 83 -19.54 -12.28 -6.78
CA GLY A 83 -19.97 -11.70 -8.06
C GLY A 83 -19.23 -10.43 -8.48
N SER A 84 -18.30 -9.93 -7.66
CA SER A 84 -17.36 -8.88 -8.09
C SER A 84 -16.21 -9.47 -8.92
N PRO A 85 -15.74 -8.77 -9.97
CA PRO A 85 -14.59 -9.19 -10.76
C PRO A 85 -13.23 -8.94 -10.08
N ALA A 86 -13.18 -8.17 -8.98
CA ALA A 86 -11.93 -7.73 -8.38
C ALA A 86 -11.95 -7.76 -6.84
N PRO A 87 -10.79 -8.02 -6.20
CA PRO A 87 -10.61 -7.83 -4.76
C PRO A 87 -10.60 -6.35 -4.38
N LEU A 88 -11.02 -6.06 -3.15
CA LEU A 88 -10.85 -4.75 -2.51
C LEU A 88 -9.70 -4.82 -1.48
N PRO A 89 -8.49 -4.37 -1.83
CA PRO A 89 -7.35 -4.38 -0.91
C PRO A 89 -7.51 -3.32 0.19
N PHE A 90 -7.08 -3.65 1.41
CA PHE A 90 -7.05 -2.75 2.56
C PHE A 90 -5.99 -3.22 3.57
N ILE A 91 -5.68 -2.40 4.56
CA ILE A 91 -4.76 -2.77 5.64
C ILE A 91 -5.59 -3.27 6.82
N LEU A 92 -5.46 -4.54 7.16
CA LEU A 92 -6.05 -5.08 8.39
C LEU A 92 -5.12 -4.73 9.55
N GLU A 93 -5.65 -4.00 10.54
CA GLU A 93 -4.90 -3.52 11.70
C GLU A 93 -5.83 -3.34 12.90
N THR A 94 -5.26 -3.13 14.09
CA THR A 94 -6.01 -2.80 15.30
C THR A 94 -6.85 -1.54 15.07
N GLY A 95 -8.15 -1.61 15.35
CA GLY A 95 -9.05 -0.45 15.22
C GLY A 95 -10.39 -0.74 14.56
N GLU A 96 -11.19 0.31 14.41
CA GLU A 96 -12.44 0.29 13.67
C GLU A 96 -12.19 0.68 12.20
N ILE A 97 -12.30 -0.29 11.30
CA ILE A 97 -12.13 -0.11 9.85
C ILE A 97 -13.52 0.02 9.23
N THR A 98 -13.74 1.05 8.43
CA THR A 98 -14.99 1.28 7.70
C THR A 98 -14.77 1.06 6.22
N ILE A 99 -15.62 0.25 5.59
CA ILE A 99 -15.57 -0.04 4.15
C ILE A 99 -16.92 0.23 3.51
N ALA A 100 -16.98 1.20 2.59
CA ALA A 100 -18.15 1.46 1.76
C ALA A 100 -17.92 0.90 0.36
N ILE A 101 -18.56 -0.24 0.09
CA ILE A 101 -18.44 -0.94 -1.19
C ILE A 101 -19.28 -0.24 -2.25
N ASP A 102 -18.63 0.08 -3.38
CA ASP A 102 -19.31 0.51 -4.60
C ASP A 102 -19.56 -0.74 -5.48
N LYS A 103 -20.84 -1.10 -5.64
CA LYS A 103 -21.25 -2.31 -6.38
C LYS A 103 -20.91 -2.27 -7.87
N ASP A 104 -20.85 -1.06 -8.44
CA ASP A 104 -20.66 -0.86 -9.88
C ASP A 104 -19.17 -0.75 -10.21
N SER A 105 -18.36 -0.38 -9.22
CA SER A 105 -16.92 -0.27 -9.37
C SER A 105 -16.22 -0.48 -8.03
N ILE A 106 -15.75 -1.71 -7.77
CA ILE A 106 -15.01 -2.02 -6.55
C ILE A 106 -13.85 -1.05 -6.29
N HIS A 107 -13.17 -0.60 -7.33
CA HIS A 107 -12.07 0.38 -7.23
C HIS A 107 -12.49 1.77 -6.72
N LYS A 108 -13.79 2.10 -6.74
CA LYS A 108 -14.36 3.33 -6.18
C LYS A 108 -14.85 3.16 -4.74
N SER A 109 -14.73 1.96 -4.18
CA SER A 109 -15.06 1.71 -2.78
C SER A 109 -14.19 2.58 -1.87
N LYS A 110 -14.75 3.01 -0.75
CA LYS A 110 -14.07 3.86 0.22
C LYS A 110 -13.66 3.05 1.43
N ILE A 111 -12.44 3.28 1.90
CA ILE A 111 -11.88 2.64 3.09
C ILE A 111 -11.41 3.75 4.01
N SER A 112 -11.73 3.65 5.30
CA SER A 112 -11.32 4.65 6.29
C SER A 112 -11.36 4.10 7.71
N GLY A 113 -11.06 4.93 8.71
CA GLY A 113 -11.32 4.66 10.13
C GLY A 113 -10.08 4.29 10.94
N THR A 114 -9.01 3.91 10.25
CA THR A 114 -7.69 3.68 10.85
C THR A 114 -6.62 4.44 10.08
N TYR A 115 -5.54 4.81 10.78
CA TYR A 115 -4.48 5.65 10.21
C TYR A 115 -3.86 5.05 8.94
N ASN A 116 -3.50 3.76 8.94
CA ASN A 116 -2.84 3.18 7.76
C ASN A 116 -3.79 3.04 6.58
N ASN A 117 -5.09 2.79 6.79
CA ASN A 117 -6.08 2.80 5.70
C ASN A 117 -6.31 4.21 5.13
N ASP A 118 -6.44 5.22 5.99
CA ASP A 118 -6.58 6.61 5.54
C ASP A 118 -5.35 7.07 4.76
N GLU A 119 -4.17 6.63 5.18
CA GLU A 119 -2.91 6.85 4.47
C GLU A 119 -2.83 6.08 3.15
N TYR A 120 -3.29 4.83 3.13
CA TYR A 120 -3.33 4.01 1.92
C TYR A 120 -4.19 4.62 0.82
N VAL A 121 -5.36 5.14 1.18
CA VAL A 121 -6.23 5.85 0.24
C VAL A 121 -5.56 7.12 -0.29
N LYS A 122 -5.02 7.97 0.60
CA LYS A 122 -4.33 9.21 0.18
C LYS A 122 -3.14 8.93 -0.75
N PHE A 123 -2.34 7.92 -0.41
CA PHE A 123 -1.19 7.51 -1.19
C PHE A 123 -1.58 7.02 -2.58
N ASN A 124 -2.58 6.14 -2.67
CA ASN A 124 -3.08 5.65 -3.96
C ASN A 124 -3.68 6.77 -4.81
N ASP A 125 -4.42 7.70 -4.22
CA ASP A 125 -4.97 8.85 -4.94
C ASP A 125 -3.87 9.72 -5.56
N ASP A 126 -2.75 9.90 -4.84
CA ASP A 126 -1.60 10.63 -5.36
C ASP A 126 -0.86 9.88 -6.48
N LEU A 127 -0.74 8.55 -6.37
CA LEU A 127 -0.19 7.72 -7.44
C LEU A 127 -1.08 7.67 -8.68
N ASN A 128 -2.40 7.61 -8.51
CA ASN A 128 -3.36 7.65 -9.60
C ASN A 128 -3.24 8.94 -10.42
N LYS A 129 -3.03 10.08 -9.75
CA LYS A 129 -2.75 11.36 -10.43
C LYS A 129 -1.45 11.30 -11.22
N THR A 130 -0.42 10.66 -10.66
CA THR A 130 0.89 10.49 -11.33
C THR A 130 0.79 9.61 -12.57
N GLN A 131 -0.03 8.55 -12.51
CA GLN A 131 -0.22 7.61 -13.61
C GLN A 131 -1.23 8.10 -14.67
N LYS A 132 -1.88 9.25 -14.45
CA LYS A 132 -2.96 9.74 -15.30
C LYS A 132 -2.53 9.90 -16.77
N SER A 133 -1.31 10.35 -17.03
CA SER A 133 -0.80 10.52 -18.40
C SER A 133 -0.72 9.19 -19.16
N LEU A 134 -0.31 8.09 -18.50
CA LEU A 134 -0.32 6.75 -19.09
C LEU A 134 -1.75 6.30 -19.41
N VAL A 135 -2.67 6.46 -18.45
CA VAL A 135 -4.07 6.06 -18.63
C VAL A 135 -4.72 6.84 -19.77
N ASP A 136 -4.51 8.16 -19.82
CA ASP A 136 -5.04 9.02 -20.88
C ASP A 136 -4.44 8.65 -22.24
N PHE A 137 -3.13 8.37 -22.30
CA PHE A 137 -2.47 7.94 -23.53
C PHE A 137 -3.02 6.61 -24.03
N GLN A 138 -3.17 5.62 -23.15
CA GLN A 138 -3.76 4.33 -23.49
C GLN A 138 -5.18 4.53 -24.02
N LYS A 139 -6.05 5.20 -23.26
CA LYS A 139 -7.44 5.44 -23.65
C LYS A 139 -7.56 6.13 -25.01
N LYS A 140 -6.71 7.13 -25.28
CA LYS A 140 -6.70 7.86 -26.55
C LYS A 140 -6.24 6.99 -27.73
N ASN A 141 -5.32 6.07 -27.51
CA ASN A 141 -4.63 5.35 -28.58
C ASN A 141 -5.03 3.87 -28.71
N THR A 142 -5.88 3.30 -27.83
CA THR A 142 -6.28 1.89 -27.90
C THR A 142 -6.87 1.52 -29.27
N GLN A 143 -7.83 2.29 -29.78
CA GLN A 143 -8.46 2.00 -31.08
C GLN A 143 -7.46 2.12 -32.23
N LYS A 144 -6.59 3.14 -32.17
CA LYS A 144 -5.53 3.34 -33.18
C LYS A 144 -4.53 2.19 -33.19
N MET A 145 -4.13 1.71 -32.00
CA MET A 145 -3.25 0.56 -31.85
C MET A 145 -3.89 -0.70 -32.41
N GLN A 146 -5.17 -0.95 -32.11
CA GLN A 146 -5.91 -2.11 -32.63
C GLN A 146 -6.02 -2.09 -34.16
N ALA A 147 -6.35 -0.94 -34.75
CA ALA A 147 -6.41 -0.79 -36.20
C ALA A 147 -5.04 -1.00 -36.86
N ALA A 148 -3.97 -0.44 -36.27
CA ALA A 148 -2.61 -0.62 -36.78
C ALA A 148 -2.15 -2.10 -36.69
N GLN A 149 -2.53 -2.81 -35.62
CA GLN A 149 -2.28 -4.25 -35.50
C GLN A 149 -2.99 -5.06 -36.58
N GLN A 150 -4.26 -4.76 -36.85
CA GLN A 150 -5.03 -5.43 -37.91
C GLN A 150 -4.46 -5.16 -39.31
N ALA A 151 -4.00 -3.94 -39.55
CA ALA A 151 -3.40 -3.52 -40.82
C ALA A 151 -1.91 -3.91 -40.96
N GLN A 152 -1.31 -4.52 -39.93
CA GLN A 152 0.13 -4.77 -39.84
C GLN A 152 1.00 -3.51 -40.08
N ASP A 153 0.49 -2.33 -39.70
CA ASP A 153 1.20 -1.05 -39.82
C ASP A 153 2.26 -0.93 -38.71
N THR A 154 3.45 -1.44 -39.03
CA THR A 154 4.60 -1.46 -38.13
C THR A 154 5.09 -0.05 -37.78
N ALA A 155 4.93 0.93 -38.67
CA ALA A 155 5.35 2.31 -38.41
C ALA A 155 4.49 2.95 -37.32
N THR A 156 3.17 2.81 -37.41
CA THR A 156 2.24 3.30 -36.37
C THR A 156 2.44 2.56 -35.05
N ILE A 157 2.59 1.23 -35.09
CA ILE A 157 2.83 0.41 -33.89
C ILE A 157 4.09 0.89 -33.16
N ASN A 158 5.21 0.98 -33.86
CA ASN A 158 6.48 1.39 -33.27
C ASN A 158 6.43 2.84 -32.74
N GLY A 159 5.76 3.74 -33.46
CA GLY A 159 5.58 5.12 -33.03
C GLY A 159 4.74 5.26 -31.74
N LEU A 160 3.68 4.46 -31.60
CA LEU A 160 2.85 4.43 -30.39
C LEU A 160 3.59 3.78 -29.22
N MET A 161 4.33 2.69 -29.45
CA MET A 161 5.15 2.05 -28.44
C MET A 161 6.23 3.00 -27.91
N LYS A 162 6.93 3.74 -28.80
CA LYS A 162 7.94 4.72 -28.39
C LYS A 162 7.36 5.81 -27.49
N GLN A 163 6.24 6.41 -27.89
CA GLN A 163 5.56 7.43 -27.07
C GLN A 163 5.10 6.88 -25.71
N TYR A 164 4.58 5.65 -25.70
CA TYR A 164 4.20 4.99 -24.45
C TYR A 164 5.41 4.81 -23.52
N MET A 165 6.55 4.37 -24.05
CA MET A 165 7.79 4.17 -23.27
C MET A 165 8.34 5.48 -22.70
N GLU A 166 8.26 6.58 -23.45
CA GLU A 166 8.67 7.92 -22.98
C GLU A 166 7.81 8.35 -21.79
N ILE A 167 6.48 8.26 -21.91
CA ILE A 167 5.54 8.59 -20.82
C ILE A 167 5.75 7.65 -19.64
N GLN A 168 5.95 6.35 -19.89
CA GLN A 168 6.18 5.36 -18.84
C GLN A 168 7.45 5.67 -18.05
N THR A 169 8.54 6.04 -18.73
CA THR A 169 9.80 6.41 -18.09
C THR A 169 9.61 7.60 -17.15
N GLU A 170 8.90 8.63 -17.60
CA GLU A 170 8.59 9.82 -16.78
C GLU A 170 7.73 9.46 -15.56
N VAL A 171 6.65 8.70 -15.77
CA VAL A 171 5.76 8.27 -14.68
C VAL A 171 6.48 7.40 -13.67
N GLN A 172 7.37 6.50 -14.10
CA GLN A 172 8.15 5.66 -13.20
C GLN A 172 9.13 6.48 -12.36
N ALA A 173 9.83 7.45 -12.97
CA ALA A 173 10.73 8.35 -12.25
C ALA A 173 9.95 9.18 -11.20
N ASN A 174 8.80 9.73 -11.58
CA ASN A 174 7.94 10.50 -10.68
C ASN A 174 7.35 9.64 -9.55
N SER A 175 6.94 8.40 -9.85
CA SER A 175 6.43 7.46 -8.86
C SER A 175 7.51 7.06 -7.86
N LYS A 176 8.73 6.74 -8.33
CA LYS A 176 9.88 6.44 -7.45
C LYS A 176 10.19 7.61 -6.51
N LYS A 177 10.15 8.84 -7.01
CA LYS A 177 10.32 10.04 -6.18
C LYS A 177 9.23 10.14 -5.11
N LYS A 178 7.96 9.94 -5.49
CA LYS A 178 6.83 9.96 -4.55
C LYS A 178 6.93 8.88 -3.49
N TYR A 179 7.36 7.66 -3.84
CA TYR A 179 7.60 6.60 -2.87
C TYR A 179 8.65 7.00 -1.83
N ILE A 180 9.81 7.50 -2.27
CA ILE A 180 10.87 7.92 -1.35
C ILE A 180 10.39 9.07 -0.46
N THR A 181 9.76 10.10 -1.04
CA THR A 181 9.23 11.23 -0.27
C THR A 181 8.16 10.81 0.73
N TYR A 182 7.30 9.85 0.35
CA TYR A 182 6.30 9.32 1.27
C TYR A 182 6.96 8.65 2.48
N ALA A 183 7.94 7.77 2.25
CA ALA A 183 8.68 7.09 3.31
C ALA A 183 9.45 8.07 4.23
N GLU A 184 9.96 9.18 3.68
CA GLU A 184 10.62 10.24 4.46
C GLU A 184 9.66 11.01 5.38
N THR A 185 8.42 11.22 4.93
CA THR A 185 7.46 12.13 5.57
C THR A 185 6.42 11.41 6.43
N HIS A 186 6.25 10.09 6.27
CA HIS A 186 5.25 9.29 6.97
C HIS A 186 5.90 8.10 7.71
N PRO A 187 6.85 8.32 8.64
CA PRO A 187 7.58 7.23 9.31
C PRO A 187 6.69 6.31 10.16
N LYS A 188 5.47 6.76 10.50
CA LYS A 188 4.46 6.00 11.24
C LYS A 188 3.57 5.12 10.35
N SER A 189 3.60 5.33 9.03
CA SER A 189 2.77 4.59 8.09
C SER A 189 3.40 3.24 7.78
N PHE A 190 2.60 2.18 7.85
CA PHE A 190 2.96 0.84 7.40
C PHE A 190 3.40 0.82 5.94
N ILE A 191 2.85 1.71 5.10
CA ILE A 191 3.22 1.86 3.69
C ILE A 191 4.69 2.25 3.55
N SER A 192 5.23 3.06 4.47
CA SER A 192 6.65 3.43 4.47
C SER A 192 7.56 2.23 4.66
N ALA A 193 7.19 1.26 5.53
CA ALA A 193 7.93 0.01 5.64
C ALA A 193 7.90 -0.77 4.32
N LEU A 194 6.74 -0.89 3.68
CA LEU A 194 6.65 -1.64 2.40
C LEU A 194 7.45 -0.98 1.28
N ILE A 195 7.46 0.35 1.21
CA ILE A 195 8.30 1.10 0.28
C ILE A 195 9.78 0.78 0.53
N ILE A 196 10.23 0.87 1.78
CA ILE A 196 11.64 0.61 2.13
C ILE A 196 11.98 -0.87 1.90
N GLN A 197 11.07 -1.80 2.18
CA GLN A 197 11.24 -3.23 1.87
C GLN A 197 11.43 -3.43 0.36
N SER A 198 10.63 -2.76 -0.48
CA SER A 198 10.80 -2.83 -1.93
C SER A 198 12.16 -2.28 -2.38
N MET A 199 12.70 -1.25 -1.71
CA MET A 199 14.05 -0.75 -1.97
C MET A 199 15.10 -1.81 -1.64
N THR A 200 14.95 -2.57 -0.55
CA THR A 200 15.92 -3.64 -0.20
C THR A 200 15.94 -4.81 -1.19
N ALA A 201 14.90 -4.96 -2.01
CA ALA A 201 14.81 -5.99 -3.05
C ALA A 201 15.47 -5.56 -4.38
N ASP A 202 15.76 -4.26 -4.56
CA ASP A 202 16.45 -3.72 -5.73
C ASP A 202 17.98 -3.88 -5.54
N PRO A 203 18.67 -4.67 -6.37
CA PRO A 203 20.12 -4.84 -6.27
C PRO A 203 20.92 -3.55 -6.48
N SER A 204 20.31 -2.54 -7.09
CA SER A 204 20.90 -1.21 -7.31
C SER A 204 20.60 -0.21 -6.20
N ALA A 205 19.92 -0.63 -5.13
CA ALA A 205 19.51 0.26 -4.06
C ALA A 205 20.69 0.88 -3.31
N ASP A 206 20.54 2.17 -3.00
CA ASP A 206 21.42 2.85 -2.06
C ASP A 206 21.12 2.33 -0.64
N ILE A 207 21.97 1.43 -0.16
CA ILE A 207 21.84 0.83 1.17
C ILE A 207 21.93 1.88 2.29
N LYS A 208 22.74 2.94 2.13
CA LYS A 208 22.84 4.02 3.12
C LYS A 208 21.55 4.82 3.20
N LYS A 209 20.95 5.13 2.04
CA LYS A 209 19.65 5.80 2.00
C LYS A 209 18.56 4.92 2.61
N THR A 210 18.56 3.62 2.28
CA THR A 210 17.62 2.63 2.83
C THR A 210 17.71 2.55 4.35
N GLU A 211 18.92 2.49 4.90
CA GLU A 211 19.15 2.51 6.35
C GLU A 211 18.69 3.82 7.00
N THR A 212 18.93 4.96 6.37
CA THR A 212 18.47 6.26 6.88
C THR A 212 16.95 6.30 7.00
N LEU A 213 16.24 5.84 5.96
CA LEU A 213 14.78 5.75 5.98
C LEU A 213 14.27 4.77 7.04
N TYR A 214 14.90 3.59 7.14
CA TYR A 214 14.54 2.59 8.15
C TYR A 214 14.71 3.13 9.57
N ASN A 215 15.81 3.82 9.87
CA ASN A 215 16.07 4.36 11.20
C ASN A 215 15.06 5.42 11.61
N ALA A 216 14.52 6.17 10.64
CA ALA A 216 13.50 7.18 10.84
C ALA A 216 12.09 6.60 11.10
N LEU A 217 11.85 5.32 10.77
CA LEU A 217 10.56 4.66 11.02
C LEU A 217 10.21 4.67 12.51
N ASP A 218 8.91 4.75 12.79
CA ASP A 218 8.37 4.56 14.14
C ASP A 218 8.64 3.14 14.64
N GLU A 219 8.84 2.97 15.94
CA GLU A 219 9.12 1.66 16.53
C GLU A 219 7.99 0.65 16.28
N SER A 220 6.73 1.09 16.27
CA SER A 220 5.60 0.23 15.92
C SER A 220 5.73 -0.35 14.50
N VAL A 221 6.25 0.44 13.57
CA VAL A 221 6.46 0.06 12.16
C VAL A 221 7.70 -0.84 12.02
N LYS A 222 8.80 -0.53 12.72
CA LYS A 222 10.02 -1.38 12.73
C LYS A 222 9.75 -2.79 13.26
N ASN A 223 8.81 -2.92 14.19
CA ASN A 223 8.47 -4.19 14.81
C ASN A 223 7.54 -5.09 13.97
N THR A 224 7.02 -4.59 12.85
CA THR A 224 6.27 -5.41 11.88
C THR A 224 7.17 -6.40 11.15
N THR A 225 6.59 -7.45 10.54
CA THR A 225 7.34 -8.38 9.69
C THR A 225 8.16 -7.67 8.59
N PRO A 226 7.62 -6.74 7.78
CA PRO A 226 8.44 -5.97 6.84
C PRO A 226 9.57 -5.16 7.49
N GLY A 227 9.32 -4.55 8.66
CA GLY A 227 10.35 -3.82 9.40
C GLY A 227 11.54 -4.69 9.79
N LYS A 228 11.28 -5.88 10.32
CA LYS A 228 12.31 -6.87 10.69
C LYS A 228 13.07 -7.38 9.47
N ASP A 229 12.39 -7.60 8.35
CA ASP A 229 13.01 -8.02 7.09
C ASP A 229 13.99 -6.96 6.56
N ILE A 230 13.59 -5.69 6.58
CA ILE A 230 14.45 -4.56 6.19
C ILE A 230 15.71 -4.52 7.04
N LYS A 231 15.56 -4.61 8.37
CA LYS A 231 16.69 -4.63 9.31
C LYS A 231 17.67 -5.76 8.96
N THR A 232 17.13 -6.95 8.68
CA THR A 232 17.91 -8.13 8.31
C THR A 232 18.67 -7.90 7.00
N LYS A 233 18.01 -7.35 5.98
CA LYS A 233 18.61 -7.04 4.67
C LYS A 233 19.70 -5.98 4.76
N ILE A 234 19.50 -4.92 5.54
CA ILE A 234 20.54 -3.91 5.80
C ILE A 234 21.75 -4.56 6.49
N GLY A 235 21.53 -5.44 7.47
CA GLY A 235 22.59 -6.18 8.14
C GLY A 235 23.39 -7.07 7.18
N GLN A 236 22.70 -7.84 6.33
CA GLN A 236 23.32 -8.69 5.31
C GLN A 236 24.16 -7.88 4.31
N ALA A 237 23.67 -6.72 3.87
CA ALA A 237 24.38 -5.86 2.93
C ALA A 237 25.67 -5.24 3.51
N LYS A 238 25.83 -5.24 4.84
CA LYS A 238 27.03 -4.76 5.55
C LYS A 238 28.06 -5.86 5.82
N MET A 239 27.68 -7.13 5.67
CA MET A 239 28.62 -8.23 5.86
C MET A 239 29.64 -8.24 4.71
N PRO A 240 30.94 -8.43 4.99
CA PRO A 240 31.92 -8.64 3.94
C PRO A 240 31.52 -9.89 3.15
N ALA A 241 31.60 -9.82 1.82
CA ALA A 241 31.28 -10.95 0.95
C ALA A 241 32.18 -12.14 1.34
N VAL A 242 31.57 -13.26 1.73
CA VAL A 242 32.30 -14.51 1.99
C VAL A 242 32.97 -14.92 0.69
N GLY A 243 34.29 -14.74 0.60
CA GLY A 243 35.08 -15.02 -0.60
C GLY A 243 35.76 -13.80 -1.26
N ALA A 244 35.66 -12.59 -0.69
CA ALA A 244 36.63 -11.54 -1.04
C ALA A 244 38.01 -12.00 -0.55
N SER A 245 38.81 -12.49 -1.49
CA SER A 245 40.16 -13.04 -1.31
C SER A 245 40.93 -12.35 -0.19
N ALA A 246 41.40 -13.13 0.79
CA ALA A 246 42.40 -12.66 1.74
C ALA A 246 43.55 -11.98 0.95
N PRO A 247 44.06 -10.83 1.40
CA PRO A 247 45.24 -10.23 0.80
C PRO A 247 46.34 -11.29 0.75
N PRO A 248 47.10 -11.42 -0.37
CA PRO A 248 48.20 -12.36 -0.41
C PRO A 248 49.12 -12.07 0.78
N VAL A 249 49.37 -13.11 1.59
CA VAL A 249 50.31 -13.05 2.71
C VAL A 249 51.64 -12.58 2.14
N GLY A 250 52.05 -11.37 2.48
CA GLY A 250 53.25 -10.75 1.95
C GLY A 250 54.45 -11.66 2.19
N SER A 251 55.21 -11.93 1.14
CA SER A 251 56.50 -12.59 1.22
C SER A 251 57.39 -11.78 2.16
N ALA A 252 57.72 -12.35 3.32
CA ALA A 252 58.74 -11.84 4.19
C ALA A 252 60.06 -11.77 3.40
N LYS A 253 60.70 -10.59 3.44
CA LYS A 253 62.11 -10.41 3.09
C LYS A 253 62.91 -10.34 4.38
#